data_AF-X1II96-F1
#
_entry.id   AF-X1II96-F1
#
_cell.length_a   1.000
_cell.length_b   1.000
_cell.length_c   1.000
_cell.angle_alpha   90.00
_cell.angle_beta   90.00
_cell.angle_gamma   90.00
#
_symmetry.space_group_name_H-M   'P 1'
#
loop_
_entity.id
_entity.type
_entity.pdbx_description
1 polymer ?
#
loop_
_entity_poly.entity_id
_entity_poly.type
_entity_poly.pdbx_seq_one_letter_code
_entity_poly.pdbx_strand_id
1 'polypeptide(L)'
;MDWKMSISKRVNLISSSPTLAITARAKQMKQEGIDVIGFGAGEPDFDTPAHIKEAAKKAIDSGFTKYTPASGMKELKEAICRKFENDNNLDYSPEEIIVSCGAKHSIFNAILTLCNEDDEVILPSPYWVSYPEMIKVAGAKPVILKATQENNFKITPQQLQETITPKTKLLILNSPSNPTGIVYTKDELSSISNTLTEKGIFCISDEIYEK
;
A
#
# COMPACT_ATOMS: atom_id res chain seq x y z
N MET A 1 13.43 36.19 22.41
CA MET A 1 13.25 34.77 22.82
C MET A 1 13.13 33.96 21.54
N ASP A 2 14.19 33.26 21.15
CA ASP A 2 14.15 32.32 20.02
C ASP A 2 13.52 31.02 20.52
N TRP A 3 12.20 30.90 20.32
CA TRP A 3 11.52 29.63 20.52
C TRP A 3 11.94 28.72 19.37
N LYS A 4 12.98 27.90 19.59
CA LYS A 4 13.30 26.77 18.70
C LYS A 4 12.17 25.75 18.81
N MET A 5 11.11 25.97 18.05
CA MET A 5 10.06 24.98 17.86
C MET A 5 10.70 23.75 17.18
N SER A 6 10.50 22.58 17.79
CA SER A 6 10.91 21.31 17.21
C SER A 6 9.67 20.49 16.90
N ILE A 7 9.65 19.87 15.72
CA ILE A 7 8.62 18.91 15.35
C ILE A 7 8.98 17.52 15.90
N SER A 8 7.99 16.62 15.94
CA SER A 8 8.18 15.27 16.50
C SER A 8 9.32 14.51 15.82
N LYS A 9 10.06 13.69 16.60
CA LYS A 9 11.14 12.83 16.08
C LYS A 9 10.68 11.95 14.91
N ARG A 10 9.47 11.40 15.01
CA ARG A 10 8.86 10.54 13.99
C ARG A 10 8.73 11.24 12.64
N VAL A 11 8.25 12.48 12.63
CA VAL A 11 8.13 13.26 11.39
C VAL A 11 9.51 13.62 10.83
N ASN A 12 10.49 13.90 11.69
CA ASN A 12 11.88 14.14 11.26
C ASN A 12 12.56 12.93 10.60
N LEU A 13 12.04 11.71 10.77
CA LEU A 13 12.58 10.49 10.14
C LEU A 13 12.04 10.25 8.72
N ILE A 14 11.01 11.00 8.31
CA ILE A 14 10.34 10.79 7.02
C ILE A 14 11.11 11.52 5.92
N SER A 15 11.41 10.81 4.84
CA SER A 15 11.98 11.41 3.63
C SER A 15 10.90 12.02 2.73
N SER A 16 11.22 13.08 2.01
CA SER A 16 10.32 13.65 1.01
C SER A 16 10.09 12.65 -0.14
N SER A 17 8.86 12.57 -0.66
CA SER A 17 8.51 11.66 -1.75
C SER A 17 9.14 12.12 -3.08
N PRO A 18 10.06 11.34 -3.69
CA PRO A 18 10.62 11.66 -5.01
C PRO A 18 9.56 11.69 -6.11
N THR A 19 8.55 10.80 -6.05
CA THR A 19 7.46 10.73 -7.04
C THR A 19 6.66 12.03 -7.09
N LEU A 20 6.32 12.58 -5.91
CA LEU A 20 5.60 13.86 -5.84
C LEU A 20 6.48 15.02 -6.32
N ALA A 21 7.78 15.01 -5.99
CA ALA A 21 8.70 16.04 -6.44
C ALA A 21 8.83 16.09 -7.97
N ILE A 22 8.97 14.92 -8.63
CA ILE A 22 9.05 14.83 -10.10
C ILE A 22 7.73 15.25 -10.74
N THR A 23 6.59 14.80 -10.21
CA THR A 23 5.26 15.14 -10.75
C THR A 23 4.98 16.64 -10.64
N ALA A 24 5.31 17.26 -9.49
CA ALA A 24 5.17 18.71 -9.29
C ALA A 24 6.05 19.51 -10.26
N ARG A 25 7.31 19.09 -10.46
CA ARG A 25 8.22 19.73 -11.42
C ARG A 25 7.72 19.62 -12.85
N ALA A 26 7.24 18.45 -13.28
CA ALA A 26 6.67 18.27 -14.62
C ALA A 26 5.44 19.17 -14.83
N LYS A 27 4.57 19.31 -13.83
CA LYS A 27 3.41 20.22 -13.87
C LYS A 27 3.82 21.68 -13.95
N GLN A 28 4.84 22.10 -13.19
CA GLN A 28 5.37 23.45 -13.25
C GLN A 28 5.95 23.77 -14.63
N MET A 29 6.77 22.88 -15.21
CA MET A 29 7.34 23.07 -16.54
C MET A 29 6.25 23.22 -17.62
N LYS A 30 5.16 22.43 -17.54
CA LYS A 30 4.00 22.61 -18.42
C LYS A 30 3.33 23.97 -18.26
N GLN A 31 3.18 24.47 -17.04
CA GLN A 31 2.64 25.81 -16.77
C GLN A 31 3.53 26.93 -17.31
N GLU A 32 4.84 26.69 -17.38
CA GLU A 32 5.83 27.58 -17.99
C GLU A 32 5.86 27.48 -19.54
N GLY A 33 4.98 26.69 -20.15
CA GLY A 33 4.86 26.53 -21.60
C GLY A 33 5.87 25.55 -22.22
N ILE A 34 6.59 24.80 -21.39
CA ILE A 34 7.51 23.76 -21.86
C ILE A 34 6.72 22.51 -22.23
N ASP A 35 6.97 21.94 -23.40
CA ASP A 35 6.42 20.66 -23.80
C ASP A 35 7.08 19.53 -23.00
N VAL A 36 6.31 18.90 -22.10
CA VAL A 36 6.79 17.86 -21.20
C VAL A 36 5.92 16.61 -21.32
N ILE A 37 6.56 15.51 -21.69
CA ILE A 37 5.95 14.18 -21.65
C ILE A 37 6.31 13.53 -20.32
N GLY A 38 5.29 13.27 -19.49
CA GLY A 38 5.47 12.73 -18.14
C GLY A 38 5.11 11.25 -18.06
N PHE A 39 6.09 10.40 -17.77
CA PHE A 39 5.90 8.96 -17.52
C PHE A 39 6.00 8.59 -16.02
N GLY A 40 5.91 9.59 -15.14
CA GLY A 40 6.16 9.41 -13.69
C GLY A 40 4.91 9.29 -12.81
N ALA A 41 3.73 9.64 -13.33
CA ALA A 41 2.48 9.55 -12.58
C ALA A 41 1.87 8.15 -12.74
N GLY A 42 1.45 7.54 -11.62
CA GLY A 42 0.81 6.23 -11.59
C GLY A 42 -0.72 6.30 -11.54
N GLU A 43 -1.32 7.34 -12.14
CA GLU A 43 -2.77 7.49 -12.24
C GLU A 43 -3.23 7.19 -13.68
N PRO A 44 -4.32 6.44 -13.88
CA PRO A 44 -4.86 6.19 -15.22
C PRO A 44 -5.25 7.48 -15.93
N ASP A 45 -5.14 7.50 -17.25
CA ASP A 45 -5.59 8.60 -18.12
C ASP A 45 -7.09 8.57 -18.38
N PHE A 46 -7.73 7.41 -18.23
CA PHE A 46 -9.19 7.27 -18.31
C PHE A 46 -9.89 7.98 -17.17
N ASP A 47 -11.02 8.59 -17.50
CA ASP A 47 -11.91 9.20 -16.52
C ASP A 47 -12.70 8.13 -15.73
N THR A 48 -13.24 8.51 -14.57
CA THR A 48 -14.10 7.63 -13.77
C THR A 48 -15.34 7.20 -14.60
N PRO A 49 -15.67 5.89 -14.66
CA PRO A 49 -16.83 5.39 -15.40
C PRO A 49 -18.14 6.11 -15.07
N ALA A 50 -18.98 6.36 -16.09
CA ALA A 50 -20.17 7.21 -15.97
C ALA A 50 -21.13 6.74 -14.87
N HIS A 51 -21.40 5.45 -14.75
CA HIS A 51 -22.30 4.90 -13.74
C HIS A 51 -21.82 5.16 -12.29
N ILE A 52 -20.51 5.25 -12.06
CA ILE A 52 -19.92 5.59 -10.76
C ILE A 52 -20.15 7.07 -10.45
N LYS A 53 -19.94 7.94 -11.45
CA LYS A 53 -20.20 9.38 -11.32
C LYS A 53 -21.67 9.65 -11.03
N GLU A 54 -22.59 8.99 -11.74
CA GLU A 54 -24.03 9.16 -11.51
C GLU A 54 -24.45 8.65 -10.12
N ALA A 55 -23.88 7.55 -9.63
CA ALA A 55 -24.13 7.09 -8.27
C ALA A 55 -23.68 8.12 -7.22
N ALA A 56 -22.51 8.73 -7.40
CA ALA A 56 -22.01 9.78 -6.51
C ALA A 56 -22.89 11.05 -6.55
N LYS A 57 -23.32 11.50 -7.74
CA LYS A 57 -24.26 12.62 -7.89
C LYS A 57 -25.58 12.34 -7.17
N LYS A 58 -26.16 11.16 -7.39
CA LYS A 58 -27.39 10.75 -6.72
C LYS A 58 -27.26 10.73 -5.20
N ALA A 59 -26.11 10.31 -4.66
CA ALA A 59 -25.85 10.36 -3.23
C ALA A 59 -25.85 11.81 -2.71
N ILE A 60 -25.23 12.74 -3.44
CA ILE A 60 -25.26 14.18 -3.13
C ILE A 60 -26.70 14.72 -3.18
N ASP A 61 -27.43 14.45 -4.26
CA ASP A 61 -28.79 14.96 -4.50
C ASP A 61 -29.80 14.43 -3.47
N SER A 62 -29.59 13.22 -2.96
CA SER A 62 -30.42 12.62 -1.90
C SER A 62 -29.99 13.02 -0.49
N GLY A 63 -29.00 13.91 -0.34
CA GLY A 63 -28.55 14.42 0.95
C GLY A 63 -27.69 13.43 1.75
N PHE A 64 -27.10 12.42 1.11
CA PHE A 64 -26.23 11.41 1.73
C PHE A 64 -24.86 12.01 2.12
N THR A 65 -24.87 12.84 3.16
CA THR A 65 -23.78 13.76 3.54
C THR A 65 -23.46 13.72 5.04
N LYS A 66 -24.02 12.72 5.75
CA LYS A 66 -23.85 12.56 7.20
C LYS A 66 -22.79 11.50 7.49
N TYR A 67 -22.45 11.36 8.77
CA TYR A 67 -21.50 10.35 9.20
C TYR A 67 -21.92 8.94 8.78
N THR A 68 -20.95 8.18 8.30
CA THR A 68 -21.03 6.75 8.10
C THR A 68 -20.33 6.03 9.26
N PRO A 69 -20.55 4.71 9.46
CA PRO A 69 -19.77 3.96 10.43
C PRO A 69 -18.28 4.06 10.12
N ALA A 70 -17.44 4.13 11.17
CA ALA A 70 -15.99 4.34 11.02
C ALA A 70 -15.29 3.24 10.19
N SER A 71 -15.79 2.01 10.23
CA SER A 71 -15.26 0.88 9.44
C SER A 71 -15.83 0.80 8.02
N GLY A 72 -16.78 1.66 7.66
CA GLY A 72 -17.45 1.69 6.37
C GLY A 72 -18.94 1.33 6.45
N MET A 73 -19.67 1.71 5.39
CA MET A 73 -21.08 1.37 5.22
C MET A 73 -21.26 -0.13 5.01
N LYS A 74 -22.32 -0.70 5.58
CA LYS A 74 -22.61 -2.14 5.50
C LYS A 74 -22.70 -2.63 4.05
N GLU A 75 -23.41 -1.91 3.20
CA GLU A 75 -23.67 -2.26 1.81
C GLU A 75 -22.39 -2.31 0.98
N LEU A 76 -21.44 -1.40 1.25
CA LEU A 76 -20.13 -1.40 0.60
C LEU A 76 -19.28 -2.57 1.10
N LYS A 77 -19.30 -2.85 2.39
CA LYS A 77 -18.56 -3.98 2.97
C LYS A 77 -19.05 -5.31 2.42
N GLU A 78 -20.36 -5.51 2.33
CA GLU A 78 -20.95 -6.69 1.68
C GLU A 78 -20.60 -6.79 0.19
N ALA A 79 -20.52 -5.66 -0.53
CA ALA A 79 -20.07 -5.66 -1.92
C ALA A 79 -18.60 -6.07 -2.06
N ILE A 80 -17.75 -5.67 -1.11
CA ILE A 80 -16.35 -6.08 -1.05
C ILE A 80 -16.23 -7.58 -0.74
N CYS A 81 -17.01 -8.12 0.21
CA CYS A 81 -17.06 -9.57 0.47
C CYS A 81 -17.40 -10.35 -0.81
N ARG A 82 -18.47 -9.94 -1.53
CA ARG A 82 -18.84 -10.56 -2.81
C ARG A 82 -17.74 -10.44 -3.87
N LYS A 83 -17.00 -9.33 -3.91
CA LYS A 83 -15.85 -9.18 -4.82
C LYS A 83 -14.78 -10.22 -4.48
N PHE A 84 -14.43 -10.37 -3.20
CA PHE A 84 -13.43 -11.34 -2.76
C PHE A 84 -13.84 -12.79 -3.05
N GLU A 85 -15.11 -13.12 -2.86
CA GLU A 85 -15.65 -14.44 -3.20
C GLU A 85 -15.54 -14.71 -4.71
N ASN A 86 -16.04 -13.78 -5.54
CA ASN A 86 -16.10 -13.96 -6.99
C ASN A 86 -14.74 -13.88 -7.69
N ASP A 87 -13.91 -12.90 -7.32
CA ASP A 87 -12.66 -12.60 -8.04
C ASP A 87 -11.47 -13.38 -7.45
N ASN A 88 -11.49 -13.68 -6.14
CA ASN A 88 -10.34 -14.26 -5.42
C ASN A 88 -10.62 -15.61 -4.75
N ASN A 89 -11.87 -16.07 -4.74
CA ASN A 89 -12.29 -17.27 -4.02
C ASN A 89 -11.93 -17.18 -2.52
N LEU A 90 -12.16 -16.02 -1.91
CA LEU A 90 -11.97 -15.74 -0.49
C LEU A 90 -13.31 -15.43 0.18
N ASP A 91 -13.57 -16.10 1.30
CA ASP A 91 -14.77 -15.90 2.12
C ASP A 91 -14.43 -15.01 3.32
N TYR A 92 -15.04 -13.82 3.37
CA TYR A 92 -14.88 -12.85 4.44
C TYR A 92 -16.24 -12.38 4.93
N SER A 93 -16.39 -12.20 6.24
CA SER A 93 -17.54 -11.52 6.81
C SER A 93 -17.38 -9.99 6.71
N PRO A 94 -18.48 -9.22 6.72
CA PRO A 94 -18.38 -7.76 6.77
C PRO A 94 -17.55 -7.26 7.95
N GLU A 95 -17.55 -7.94 9.10
CA GLU A 95 -16.76 -7.56 10.28
C GLU A 95 -15.24 -7.58 10.01
N GLU A 96 -14.79 -8.33 9.01
CA GLU A 96 -13.39 -8.44 8.57
C GLU A 96 -13.01 -7.39 7.52
N ILE A 97 -13.96 -6.56 7.06
CA ILE A 97 -13.73 -5.50 6.07
C ILE A 97 -13.70 -4.11 6.71
N ILE A 98 -12.66 -3.35 6.40
CA ILE A 98 -12.53 -1.93 6.75
C ILE A 98 -12.36 -1.05 5.50
N VAL A 99 -13.23 -0.07 5.34
CA VAL A 99 -13.15 0.93 4.27
C VAL A 99 -12.37 2.13 4.77
N SER A 100 -11.33 2.51 4.02
CA SER A 100 -10.45 3.64 4.33
C SER A 100 -10.39 4.63 3.18
N CYS A 101 -9.83 5.82 3.45
CA CYS A 101 -9.54 6.84 2.44
C CYS A 101 -8.38 6.42 1.52
N GLY A 102 -8.64 5.45 0.63
CA GLY A 102 -7.67 4.86 -0.29
C GLY A 102 -6.75 3.82 0.36
N ALA A 103 -6.13 2.98 -0.46
CA ALA A 103 -5.28 1.86 -0.01
C ALA A 103 -4.09 2.33 0.85
N LYS A 104 -3.56 3.54 0.59
CA LYS A 104 -2.52 4.17 1.42
C LYS A 104 -2.91 4.23 2.90
N HIS A 105 -4.17 4.60 3.19
CA HIS A 105 -4.66 4.68 4.57
C HIS A 105 -4.88 3.28 5.16
N SER A 106 -5.39 2.32 4.38
CA SER A 106 -5.53 0.92 4.84
C SER A 106 -4.18 0.33 5.27
N ILE A 107 -3.15 0.45 4.44
CA ILE A 107 -1.81 -0.08 4.72
C ILE A 107 -1.19 0.63 5.92
N PHE A 108 -1.33 1.95 6.01
CA PHE A 108 -0.83 2.71 7.16
C PHE A 108 -1.46 2.24 8.48
N ASN A 109 -2.78 2.06 8.52
CA ASN A 109 -3.48 1.58 9.71
C ASN A 109 -3.07 0.13 10.07
N ALA A 110 -2.90 -0.73 9.06
CA ALA A 110 -2.43 -2.10 9.28
C ALA A 110 -1.04 -2.12 9.92
N ILE A 111 -0.08 -1.34 9.39
CA ILE A 111 1.28 -1.25 9.96
C ILE A 111 1.23 -0.68 11.39
N LEU A 112 0.47 0.38 11.63
CA LEU A 112 0.31 0.95 12.98
C LEU A 112 -0.34 -0.01 13.98
N THR A 113 -1.20 -0.91 13.51
CA THR A 113 -1.88 -1.91 14.36
C THR A 113 -0.98 -3.10 14.67
N LEU A 114 -0.21 -3.54 13.69
CA LEU A 114 0.57 -4.78 13.78
C LEU A 114 1.96 -4.59 14.37
N CYS A 115 2.56 -3.40 14.24
CA CYS A 115 3.95 -3.16 14.61
C CYS A 115 4.10 -2.31 15.88
N ASN A 116 5.07 -2.67 16.71
CA ASN A 116 5.58 -1.87 17.82
C ASN A 116 6.90 -1.18 17.46
N GLU A 117 7.42 -0.38 18.39
CA GLU A 117 8.77 0.17 18.28
C GLU A 117 9.82 -0.96 18.16
N ASP A 118 10.79 -0.77 17.26
CA ASP A 118 11.85 -1.72 16.94
C ASP A 118 11.44 -3.05 16.28
N ASP A 119 10.15 -3.31 16.04
CA ASP A 119 9.72 -4.45 15.20
C ASP A 119 10.30 -4.29 13.78
N GLU A 120 10.60 -5.41 13.13
CA GLU A 120 11.14 -5.43 11.78
C GLU A 120 10.06 -5.76 10.74
N VAL A 121 10.01 -4.95 9.68
CA VAL A 121 9.11 -5.16 8.54
C VAL A 121 9.96 -5.45 7.31
N ILE A 122 9.86 -6.68 6.79
CA ILE A 122 10.56 -7.08 5.58
C ILE A 122 9.89 -6.42 4.38
N LEU A 123 10.71 -5.77 3.55
CA LEU A 123 10.25 -5.04 2.37
C LEU A 123 11.09 -5.43 1.15
N PRO A 124 10.54 -6.20 0.20
CA PRO A 124 11.16 -6.46 -1.10
C PRO A 124 11.46 -5.15 -1.84
N SER A 125 12.67 -5.01 -2.38
CA SER A 125 13.06 -3.89 -3.25
C SER A 125 13.25 -4.38 -4.69
N PRO A 126 12.77 -3.64 -5.72
CA PRO A 126 12.18 -2.30 -5.66
C PRO A 126 10.76 -2.25 -5.05
N TYR A 127 10.46 -1.17 -4.33
CA TYR A 127 9.19 -1.00 -3.59
C TYR A 127 8.48 0.31 -3.90
N TRP A 128 7.17 0.37 -3.61
CA TRP A 128 6.44 1.62 -3.60
C TRP A 128 6.92 2.54 -2.48
N VAL A 129 7.18 3.80 -2.83
CA VAL A 129 7.96 4.73 -2.03
C VAL A 129 7.40 5.06 -0.65
N SER A 130 6.11 4.80 -0.41
CA SER A 130 5.50 5.12 0.88
C SER A 130 5.70 4.03 1.93
N TYR A 131 5.95 2.76 1.55
CA TYR A 131 6.10 1.67 2.52
C TYR A 131 7.18 1.93 3.59
N PRO A 132 8.45 2.25 3.26
CA PRO A 132 9.47 2.45 4.28
C PRO A 132 9.15 3.62 5.21
N GLU A 133 8.50 4.66 4.69
CA GLU A 133 8.11 5.83 5.48
C GLU A 133 6.99 5.49 6.46
N MET A 134 5.98 4.72 6.04
CA MET A 134 4.92 4.23 6.95
C MET A 134 5.47 3.34 8.06
N ILE A 135 6.40 2.45 7.73
CA ILE A 135 7.10 1.58 8.70
C ILE A 135 7.82 2.44 9.74
N LYS A 136 8.61 3.44 9.29
CA LYS A 136 9.30 4.38 10.18
C LYS A 136 8.34 5.19 11.05
N VAL A 137 7.19 5.60 10.51
CA VAL A 137 6.16 6.31 11.28
C VAL A 137 5.58 5.42 12.39
N ALA A 138 5.44 4.12 12.16
CA ALA A 138 5.03 3.19 13.21
C ALA A 138 6.11 2.92 14.29
N GLY A 139 7.33 3.42 14.11
CA GLY A 139 8.46 3.13 15.00
C GLY A 139 9.16 1.80 14.69
N ALA A 140 8.69 1.09 13.66
CA ALA A 140 9.29 -0.13 13.18
C ALA A 140 10.47 0.14 12.22
N LYS A 141 11.24 -0.90 11.93
CA LYS A 141 12.43 -0.86 11.09
C LYS A 141 12.17 -1.54 9.75
N PRO A 142 12.30 -0.83 8.62
CA PRO A 142 12.23 -1.47 7.32
C PRO A 142 13.50 -2.30 7.10
N VAL A 143 13.33 -3.61 6.89
CA VAL A 143 14.40 -4.53 6.50
C VAL A 143 14.30 -4.75 4.99
N ILE A 144 15.16 -4.05 4.25
CA ILE A 144 15.11 -4.03 2.79
C ILE A 144 15.70 -5.33 2.23
N LEU A 145 14.86 -6.15 1.60
CA LEU A 145 15.27 -7.37 0.93
C LEU A 145 15.42 -7.11 -0.57
N LYS A 146 16.66 -6.98 -1.04
CA LYS A 146 16.94 -6.62 -2.44
C LYS A 146 16.65 -7.80 -3.37
N ALA A 147 15.65 -7.63 -4.23
CA ALA A 147 15.49 -8.47 -5.41
C ALA A 147 16.31 -7.87 -6.57
N THR A 148 16.81 -8.72 -7.45
CA THR A 148 17.72 -8.30 -8.53
C THR A 148 17.04 -8.41 -9.88
N GLN A 149 17.65 -7.82 -10.92
CA GLN A 149 17.08 -7.95 -12.26
C GLN A 149 17.11 -9.41 -12.74
N GLU A 150 18.16 -10.14 -12.37
CA GLU A 150 18.36 -11.55 -12.74
C GLU A 150 17.27 -12.47 -12.18
N ASN A 151 16.64 -12.10 -11.07
CA ASN A 151 15.52 -12.84 -10.48
C ASN A 151 14.14 -12.21 -10.78
N ASN A 152 14.06 -11.38 -11.83
CA ASN A 152 12.86 -10.64 -12.21
C ASN A 152 12.29 -9.79 -11.06
N PHE A 153 13.15 -9.20 -10.24
CA PHE A 153 12.75 -8.38 -9.09
C PHE A 153 11.83 -9.10 -8.08
N LYS A 154 11.92 -10.43 -8.00
CA LYS A 154 11.19 -11.24 -7.01
C LYS A 154 12.11 -11.73 -5.91
N ILE A 155 11.63 -11.77 -4.67
CA ILE A 155 12.37 -12.41 -3.58
C ILE A 155 12.21 -13.92 -3.62
N THR A 156 13.23 -14.67 -3.19
CA THR A 156 13.15 -16.13 -3.04
C THR A 156 12.78 -16.53 -1.61
N PRO A 157 12.21 -17.74 -1.41
CA PRO A 157 11.98 -18.27 -0.06
C PRO A 157 13.26 -18.36 0.77
N GLN A 158 14.40 -18.72 0.15
CA GLN A 158 15.69 -18.77 0.83
C GLN A 158 16.11 -17.38 1.33
N GLN A 159 16.02 -16.36 0.47
CA GLN A 159 16.31 -14.98 0.85
C GLN A 159 15.41 -14.51 2.01
N LEU A 160 14.13 -14.86 1.97
CA LEU A 160 13.19 -14.56 3.04
C LEU A 160 13.60 -15.24 4.36
N GLN A 161 13.91 -16.55 4.33
CA GLN A 161 14.31 -17.31 5.51
C GLN A 161 15.59 -16.76 6.16
N GLU A 162 16.59 -16.40 5.36
CA GLU A 162 17.85 -15.82 5.83
C GLU A 162 17.69 -14.40 6.41
N THR A 163 16.62 -13.70 6.03
CA THR A 163 16.33 -12.33 6.49
C THR A 163 15.55 -12.31 7.80
N ILE A 164 14.79 -13.36 8.11
CA ILE A 164 13.92 -13.42 9.29
C ILE A 164 14.75 -13.43 10.57
N THR A 165 14.39 -12.54 11.50
CA THR A 165 14.95 -12.46 12.85
C THR A 165 13.83 -12.64 13.90
N PRO A 166 14.15 -12.78 15.19
CA PRO A 166 13.16 -12.76 16.26
C PRO A 166 12.33 -11.46 16.35
N LYS A 167 12.77 -10.37 15.71
CA LYS A 167 12.04 -9.09 15.65
C LYS A 167 11.16 -8.96 14.40
N THR A 168 11.26 -9.89 13.45
CA THR A 168 10.46 -9.83 12.23
C THR A 168 8.98 -10.02 12.55
N LYS A 169 8.19 -8.98 12.25
CA LYS A 169 6.75 -8.94 12.56
C LYS A 169 5.88 -9.10 11.32
N LEU A 170 6.34 -8.55 10.19
CA LEU A 170 5.51 -8.32 9.03
C LEU A 170 6.35 -8.41 7.74
N LEU A 171 5.78 -9.03 6.70
CA LEU A 171 6.19 -8.86 5.30
C LEU A 171 5.18 -7.96 4.59
N ILE A 172 5.64 -7.01 3.78
CA ILE A 172 4.79 -6.33 2.79
C ILE A 172 5.12 -6.89 1.41
N LEU A 173 4.11 -7.46 0.73
CA LEU A 173 4.24 -7.99 -0.61
C LEU A 173 3.27 -7.26 -1.54
N ASN A 174 3.74 -6.80 -2.70
CA ASN A 174 2.91 -6.10 -3.68
C ASN A 174 2.98 -6.82 -5.03
N SER A 175 1.85 -7.34 -5.49
CA SER A 175 1.73 -8.14 -6.71
C SER A 175 0.35 -7.94 -7.35
N PRO A 176 0.24 -7.41 -8.58
CA PRO A 176 1.32 -6.88 -9.41
C PRO A 176 2.08 -5.71 -8.75
N SER A 177 3.40 -5.64 -9.00
CA SER A 177 4.29 -4.73 -8.29
C SER A 177 4.33 -3.32 -8.89
N ASN A 178 4.27 -2.30 -8.03
CA ASN A 178 4.82 -0.98 -8.28
C ASN A 178 6.19 -0.86 -7.58
N PRO A 179 7.29 -0.62 -8.31
CA PRO A 179 7.35 -0.04 -9.66
C PRO A 179 7.60 -1.03 -10.81
N THR A 180 7.76 -2.31 -10.55
CA THR A 180 8.39 -3.24 -11.52
C THR A 180 7.42 -3.90 -12.50
N GLY A 181 6.12 -3.89 -12.22
CA GLY A 181 5.08 -4.56 -12.99
C GLY A 181 5.09 -6.09 -12.87
N ILE A 182 5.96 -6.66 -12.03
CA ILE A 182 6.08 -8.12 -11.92
C ILE A 182 4.89 -8.71 -11.20
N VAL A 183 4.62 -9.98 -11.50
CA VAL A 183 3.55 -10.77 -10.89
C VAL A 183 4.17 -12.03 -10.29
N TYR A 184 3.86 -12.29 -9.03
CA TYR A 184 4.21 -13.57 -8.40
C TYR A 184 3.24 -14.65 -8.87
N THR A 185 3.77 -15.81 -9.21
CA THR A 185 3.00 -17.01 -9.53
C THR A 185 2.43 -17.63 -8.26
N LYS A 186 1.42 -18.49 -8.42
CA LYS A 186 0.83 -19.23 -7.30
C LYS A 186 1.87 -20.04 -6.52
N ASP A 187 2.83 -20.68 -7.19
CA ASP A 187 3.84 -21.52 -6.54
C ASP A 187 4.86 -20.67 -5.76
N GLU A 188 5.24 -19.51 -6.31
CA GLU A 188 6.09 -18.53 -5.61
C GLU A 188 5.38 -17.99 -4.35
N LEU A 189 4.11 -17.59 -4.48
CA LEU A 189 3.30 -17.13 -3.34
C LEU A 189 3.09 -18.21 -2.29
N SER A 190 2.84 -19.47 -2.71
CA SER A 190 2.67 -20.60 -1.79
C SER A 190 3.95 -20.85 -0.99
N SER A 191 5.12 -20.77 -1.64
CA SER A 191 6.41 -20.96 -0.98
C SER A 191 6.71 -19.87 0.04
N ILE A 192 6.38 -18.61 -0.28
CA ILE A 192 6.47 -17.49 0.65
C ILE A 192 5.50 -17.67 1.82
N SER A 193 4.23 -17.97 1.53
CA SER A 193 3.17 -18.15 2.54
C SER A 193 3.49 -19.26 3.55
N ASN A 194 4.05 -20.38 3.08
CA ASN A 194 4.49 -21.47 3.97
C ASN A 194 5.56 -20.98 4.95
N THR A 195 6.57 -20.24 4.46
CA THR A 195 7.63 -19.68 5.30
C THR A 195 7.06 -18.71 6.36
N LEU A 196 6.11 -17.84 5.98
CA LEU A 196 5.49 -16.90 6.91
C LEU A 196 4.65 -17.60 7.98
N THR A 197 3.88 -18.62 7.58
CA THR A 197 3.01 -19.39 8.48
C THR A 197 3.82 -20.18 9.50
N GLU A 198 4.89 -20.86 9.07
CA GLU A 198 5.80 -21.59 9.95
C GLU A 198 6.48 -20.69 11.00
N LYS A 199 6.69 -19.42 10.67
CA LYS A 199 7.37 -18.44 11.54
C LYS A 199 6.41 -17.53 12.30
N GLY A 200 5.10 -17.60 12.05
CA GLY A 200 4.10 -16.74 12.69
C GLY A 200 4.23 -15.26 12.32
N ILE A 201 4.61 -14.95 11.07
CA ILE A 201 4.83 -13.59 10.57
C ILE A 201 3.61 -13.13 9.78
N PHE A 202 3.14 -11.91 10.03
CA PHE A 202 2.02 -11.33 9.27
C PHE A 202 2.43 -10.99 7.83
N CYS A 203 1.45 -10.91 6.93
CA CYS A 203 1.62 -10.42 5.58
C CYS A 203 0.62 -9.30 5.29
N ILE A 204 1.10 -8.18 4.74
CA ILE A 204 0.24 -7.24 3.99
C ILE A 204 0.43 -7.59 2.51
N SER A 205 -0.62 -8.14 1.91
CA SER A 205 -0.71 -8.34 0.45
C SER A 205 -1.34 -7.09 -0.17
N ASP A 206 -0.53 -6.26 -0.81
CA ASP A 206 -1.00 -5.11 -1.58
C ASP A 206 -1.33 -5.54 -3.01
N GLU A 207 -2.62 -5.69 -3.28
CA GLU A 207 -3.18 -6.24 -4.51
C GLU A 207 -3.89 -5.16 -5.36
N ILE A 208 -3.57 -3.88 -5.14
CA ILE A 208 -4.29 -2.76 -5.79
C ILE A 208 -4.24 -2.77 -7.33
N TYR A 209 -3.26 -3.47 -7.90
CA TYR A 209 -3.06 -3.60 -9.35
C TYR A 209 -3.65 -4.90 -9.93
N GLU A 210 -4.47 -5.61 -9.17
CA GLU A 210 -5.25 -6.74 -9.68
C GLU A 210 -6.13 -6.32 -10.87
N LYS A 211 -6.16 -7.18 -11.90
CA LYS A 211 -6.94 -7.15 -13.18
C LYS A 211 -6.10 -6.96 -14.44
#